data_AF-A0A0G0NMA6-F1
#
_entry.id   AF-A0A0G0NMA6-F1
#
_cell.length_a   1.000
_cell.length_b   1.000
_cell.length_c   1.000
_cell.angle_alpha   90.00
_cell.angle_beta   90.00
_cell.angle_gamma   90.00
#
_symmetry.space_group_name_H-M   'P 1'
#
loop_
_entity.id
_entity.type
_entity.pdbx_description
1 polymer ?
#
loop_
_entity_poly.entity_id
_entity_poly.type
_entity_poly.pdbx_seq_one_letter_code
_entity_poly.pdbx_strand_id
1 'polypeptide(L)' 'MSKYITIKDAATILGMSKITLRNWDKSGKLKAHRHPFNNYRVYKLEDIDKVVEMIESNIFIIKKKKDEIRKLAVQHLEEN' A
#
# COMPACT_ATOMS: atom_id res chain seq x y z
N MET A 1 -8.88 21.77 -0.45
CA MET A 1 -9.66 21.08 -1.49
C MET A 1 -8.99 19.74 -1.76
N SER A 2 -9.68 18.62 -1.58
CA SER A 2 -9.08 17.30 -1.87
C SER A 2 -9.10 17.04 -3.37
N LYS A 3 -7.93 17.19 -4.00
CA LYS A 3 -7.75 16.95 -5.43
C LYS A 3 -7.69 15.45 -5.68
N TYR A 4 -8.53 14.95 -6.58
CA TYR A 4 -8.47 13.58 -7.06
C TYR A 4 -7.64 13.50 -8.34
N ILE A 5 -6.85 12.44 -8.45
CA ILE A 5 -6.03 12.15 -9.62
C ILE A 5 -6.35 10.75 -10.15
N THR A 6 -6.07 10.53 -11.43
CA THR A 6 -6.34 9.24 -12.05
C THR A 6 -5.29 8.21 -11.66
N ILE A 7 -5.57 6.92 -11.86
CA ILE A 7 -4.56 5.86 -11.73
C ILE A 7 -3.34 6.07 -12.65
N LYS A 8 -3.51 6.78 -13.78
CA LYS A 8 -2.40 7.09 -14.68
C LYS A 8 -1.46 8.09 -14.03
N ASP A 9 -2.01 9.17 -13.48
CA ASP A 9 -1.20 10.22 -12.85
C ASP A 9 -0.54 9.69 -11.58
N ALA A 10 -1.27 8.94 -10.75
CA ALA A 10 -0.72 8.28 -9.58
C ALA A 10 0.44 7.32 -9.92
N ALA A 11 0.32 6.58 -11.02
CA ALA A 11 1.38 5.69 -11.51
C ALA A 11 2.64 6.48 -11.90
N THR A 12 2.46 7.61 -12.58
CA THR A 12 3.57 8.50 -12.95
C THR A 12 4.25 9.11 -11.72
N ILE A 13 3.48 9.59 -10.73
CA ILE A 13 4.02 10.20 -9.51
C ILE A 13 4.79 9.16 -8.68
N LEU A 14 4.24 7.97 -8.50
CA LEU A 14 4.85 6.92 -7.68
C LEU A 14 5.98 6.16 -8.40
N GLY A 15 6.20 6.41 -9.69
CA GLY A 15 7.14 5.63 -10.50
C GLY A 15 6.75 4.15 -10.62
N MET A 16 5.47 3.82 -10.44
CA MET A 16 4.96 2.44 -10.45
C MET A 16 4.05 2.18 -11.64
N SER A 17 3.91 0.91 -12.01
CA SER A 17 2.96 0.54 -13.06
C SER A 17 1.50 0.65 -12.58
N LYS A 18 0.59 0.93 -13.50
CA LYS A 18 -0.87 0.92 -13.21
C LYS A 18 -1.36 -0.44 -12.69
N ILE A 19 -0.70 -1.54 -13.07
CA ILE A 19 -1.06 -2.88 -12.58
C ILE A 19 -0.71 -3.03 -11.09
N THR A 20 0.43 -2.48 -10.65
CA THR A 20 0.81 -2.42 -9.23
C THR A 20 -0.25 -1.69 -8.41
N LEU A 21 -0.69 -0.52 -8.87
CA LEU A 21 -1.75 0.23 -8.17
C LEU A 21 -3.09 -0.50 -8.14
N ARG A 22 -3.46 -1.22 -9.21
CA ARG A 22 -4.64 -2.10 -9.20
C ARG A 22 -4.52 -3.23 -8.18
N ASN A 23 -3.34 -3.81 -8.03
CA ASN A 23 -3.08 -4.85 -7.03
C ASN A 23 -3.09 -4.29 -5.61
N TRP A 24 -2.65 -3.05 -5.42
CA TRP A 24 -2.72 -2.35 -4.13
C TRP A 24 -4.14 -2.01 -3.73
N ASP A 25 -4.99 -1.61 -4.68
CA ASP A 25 -6.43 -1.45 -4.48
C ASP A 25 -7.08 -2.77 -4.07
N LYS A 26 -6.76 -3.88 -4.74
CA LYS A 26 -7.26 -5.22 -4.39
C LYS A 26 -6.79 -5.70 -3.01
N SER A 27 -5.53 -5.44 -2.66
CA SER A 27 -4.94 -5.85 -1.37
C SER A 27 -5.26 -4.89 -0.22
N GLY A 28 -5.95 -3.78 -0.49
CA GLY A 28 -6.29 -2.76 0.50
C GLY A 28 -5.12 -1.89 0.95
N LYS A 29 -3.94 -2.00 0.32
CA LYS A 29 -2.75 -1.18 0.65
C LYS A 29 -2.92 0.28 0.27
N LEU A 30 -3.60 0.53 -0.85
CA LEU A 30 -3.98 1.85 -1.31
C LEU A 30 -5.36 1.75 -1.94
N LYS A 31 -6.39 2.11 -1.18
CA LYS A 31 -7.78 1.97 -1.62
C LYS A 31 -8.10 3.07 -2.64
N ALA A 32 -8.49 2.66 -3.85
CA ALA A 32 -8.94 3.64 -4.85
C ALA A 32 -10.39 4.05 -4.57
N HIS A 33 -10.64 5.35 -4.70
CA HIS A 33 -11.99 5.85 -4.86
C HIS A 33 -12.50 5.51 -6.27
N ARG A 34 -13.83 5.48 -6.40
CA ARG A 34 -14.50 5.17 -7.65
C ARG A 34 -15.23 6.40 -8.14
N HIS A 35 -14.95 6.78 -9.39
CA HIS A 35 -15.64 7.87 -10.03
C HIS A 35 -17.12 7.49 -10.26
N PRO A 36 -18.09 8.34 -9.88
CA PRO A 36 -19.50 7.96 -9.81
C PRO A 36 -20.12 7.56 -11.16
N PHE A 37 -19.63 8.14 -12.26
CA PHE A 37 -20.23 7.93 -13.59
C PHE A 37 -19.67 6.74 -14.37
N ASN A 38 -18.42 6.33 -14.12
CA ASN A 38 -17.73 5.31 -14.94
C ASN A 38 -16.93 4.31 -14.10
N ASN A 39 -17.06 4.38 -12.77
CA ASN A 39 -16.37 3.52 -11.82
C ASN A 39 -14.83 3.49 -11.99
N TYR A 40 -14.26 4.52 -12.61
CA TYR A 40 -12.81 4.59 -12.83
C TYR A 40 -12.09 4.81 -11.50
N ARG A 41 -10.88 4.25 -11.39
CA ARG A 41 -10.06 4.36 -10.19
C ARG A 41 -9.43 5.75 -10.11
N VAL A 42 -9.79 6.46 -9.06
CA VAL A 42 -9.21 7.75 -8.72
C VAL A 42 -8.65 7.71 -7.30
N TYR A 43 -7.60 8.47 -7.06
CA TYR A 43 -6.90 8.54 -5.78
C TYR A 43 -6.92 9.98 -5.30
N LYS A 44 -7.03 10.18 -3.99
CA LYS A 44 -6.77 11.51 -3.42
C LYS A 44 -5.28 11.79 -3.50
N LEU A 45 -4.92 13.02 -3.85
CA LEU A 45 -3.52 13.45 -3.88
C LEU A 45 -2.85 13.21 -2.52
N GLU A 46 -3.55 13.56 -1.44
CA GLU A 46 -3.11 13.36 -0.04
C GLU A 46 -2.73 11.91 0.29
N ASP A 47 -3.41 10.92 -0.30
CA ASP A 47 -3.10 9.51 -0.05
C ASP A 47 -1.88 9.07 -0.84
N ILE A 48 -1.64 9.66 -2.01
CA ILE A 48 -0.45 9.42 -2.82
C ILE A 48 0.78 10.05 -2.17
N ASP A 49 0.66 11.26 -1.65
CA ASP A 49 1.75 11.95 -0.94
C ASP A 49 2.21 11.15 0.28
N LYS A 50 1.26 10.65 1.10
CA LYS A 50 1.57 9.75 2.23
C LYS A 50 2.30 8.48 1.80
N VAL A 51 1.95 7.94 0.64
CA VAL A 51 2.64 6.75 0.10
C VAL A 51 4.08 7.10 -0.28
N VAL A 52 4.31 8.25 -0.91
CA VAL A 52 5.67 8.74 -1.23
C VAL A 52 6.49 8.89 0.05
N GLU A 53 5.97 9.59 1.06
CA GLU A 53 6.63 9.76 2.36
C GLU A 53 6.97 8.41 3.02
N MET A 54 6.06 7.43 2.94
CA MET A 54 6.25 6.10 3.51
C MET A 54 7.30 5.28 2.75
N ILE A 55 7.42 5.47 1.43
CA ILE A 55 8.47 4.87 0.60
C ILE A 55 9.82 5.47 0.95
N GLU A 56 9.91 6.80 1.03
CA GLU A 56 11.13 7.53 1.39
C GLU A 56 11.61 7.17 2.80
N SER A 57 10.68 7.01 3.74
CA SER A 57 10.97 6.62 5.13
C SER A 57 11.31 5.13 5.29
N ASN A 58 11.35 4.34 4.21
CA ASN A 58 11.64 2.89 4.17
C ASN A 58 10.76 2.02 5.12
N ILE A 59 9.60 2.53 5.55
CA ILE A 59 8.73 1.88 6.54
C ILE A 59 8.13 0.59 5.96
N PHE A 60 7.91 0.53 4.65
CA PHE A 60 7.35 -0.66 3.98
C PHE A 60 8.19 -1.92 4.19
N ILE A 61 9.52 -1.83 4.14
CA ILE A 61 10.41 -2.97 4.37
C ILE A 61 10.35 -3.41 5.85
N ILE A 62 10.32 -2.45 6.77
CA ILE A 62 10.27 -2.71 8.21
C ILE A 62 8.96 -3.40 8.59
N LYS A 63 7.82 -2.94 8.05
CA LYS A 63 6.50 -3.54 8.32
C LYS A 63 6.39 -4.96 7.76
N LYS A 64 6.87 -5.19 6.53
CA LYS A 64 6.89 -6.53 5.91
C LYS A 64 7.74 -7.51 6.73
N LYS A 65 8.95 -7.10 7.14
CA LYS A 65 9.86 -7.93 7.93
C LYS A 65 9.30 -8.28 9.31
N LYS A 66 8.56 -7.36 9.95
CA LYS A 66 7.89 -7.61 11.24
C LYS A 66 6.74 -8.62 11.13
N ASP A 67 5.99 -8.60 10.04
CA ASP A 67 4.90 -9.55 9.81
C ASP A 67 5.41 -10.96 9.46
N GLU A 68 6.60 -11.08 8.84
CA GLU A 68 7.29 -12.36 8.58
C GLU A 68 7.88 -13.02 9.84
N ILE A 69 8.31 -12.26 10.86
CA ILE A 69 8.99 -12.76 12.07
C ILE A 69 8.03 -13.44 13.09
N ARG A 70 6.73 -13.58 12.81
CA ARG A 70 5.72 -14.03 13.81
C ARG A 70 5.73 -15.51 14.21
N LYS A 71 6.73 -16.32 13.84
CA LYS A 71 6.79 -17.73 14.25
C LYS A 71 8.16 -18.12 14.81
N LEU A 72 8.21 -18.32 16.13
CA LEU A 72 8.89 -19.42 16.83
C LEU A 72 8.50 -19.34 18.31
N ALA A 73 7.40 -20.02 18.68
CA ALA A 73 7.15 -20.37 20.08
C ALA A 73 7.78 -21.75 20.29
N VAL A 74 9.01 -21.78 20.80
CA VAL A 74 9.66 -23.02 21.24
C VAL A 74 9.41 -23.12 22.74
N GLN A 75 8.51 -24.02 23.16
CA GLN A 75 8.46 -24.47 24.55
C GLN A 75 9.48 -25.60 24.70
N HIS A 76 10.51 -25.37 25.52
CA HIS A 76 11.38 -26.43 25.99
C HIS A 76 10.62 -27.18 27.09
N LEU A 77 10.26 -28.43 26.83
CA LEU A 77 9.89 -29.36 27.90
C LEU A 77 11.20 -29.98 28.38
N GLU A 78 11.58 -29.70 29.62
CA GLU A 78 12.66 -30.46 30.24
C GLU A 78 12.15 -31.89 30.49
N GLU A 79 12.90 -32.87 29.96
CA GLU A 79 12.66 -34.30 30.17
C GLU A 79 12.82 -34.63 31.65
N ASN A 80 11.80 -35.26 32.23
CA ASN A 80 11.86 -35.97 33.52
C ASN A 80 11.64 -37.46 33.27
#